data_AF-A0A3S1Q4V6-F1
#
_entry.id   AF-A0A3S1Q4V6-F1
#
_cell.length_a   1.000
_cell.length_b   1.000
_cell.length_c   1.000
_cell.angle_alpha   90.00
_cell.angle_beta   90.00
_cell.angle_gamma   90.00
#
_symmetry.space_group_name_H-M   'P 1'
#
loop_
_entity.id
_entity.type
_entity.pdbx_description
1 polymer ?
#
loop_
_entity_poly.entity_id
_entity_poly.type
_entity_poly.pdbx_seq_one_letter_code
_entity_poly.pdbx_strand_id
1 'polypeptide(L)'
;MCGIVGIVGHSQVAPLIVDALKRLEYRGYDSAGVATIEKGELGRRRAEGKLINLERRLKDEPLDGTIGIGHTRWATHGVPNETNAHPHFSNGVAIVHNGIIENFAELRDELTRDGYSFASQTDTEVVAHLVARELAKGLKPVEAAHAALKRLSGAFALAIMFQGDEDLIVGARNGPPLAVGHGEGEMFLGSDAIALAPFTNSITYLEDGDWAVVRREGVTIYDIDGNKVDRKRQQSLSTSFMVDKGNRRHFMEKEIHEQPEVISHTLAHYVDFVSGQSKPLDLPFDFARIGRLALSACGTAYLAGLISKYWFERYAR
;
A
#
# COMPACT_ATOMS: atom_id res chain seq x y z
N MET A 1 -4.52 -9.16 1.25
CA MET A 1 -3.52 -8.16 0.76
C MET A 1 -3.15 -7.31 1.97
N CYS A 2 -1.90 -6.97 2.21
CA CYS A 2 -1.57 -6.16 3.39
C CYS A 2 -1.98 -4.67 3.20
N GLY A 3 -1.92 -3.85 4.24
CA GLY A 3 -2.16 -2.40 4.19
C GLY A 3 -0.92 -1.60 4.62
N ILE A 4 -0.57 -0.54 3.89
CA ILE A 4 0.50 0.42 4.24
C ILE A 4 -0.12 1.80 4.41
N VAL A 5 0.31 2.51 5.45
CA VAL A 5 0.08 3.95 5.64
C VAL A 5 1.39 4.59 6.10
N GLY A 6 1.75 5.74 5.54
CA GLY A 6 2.85 6.58 5.98
C GLY A 6 2.39 8.04 6.03
N ILE A 7 2.85 8.79 7.01
CA ILE A 7 2.48 10.19 7.21
C ILE A 7 3.75 10.98 7.54
N VAL A 8 3.99 12.07 6.80
CA VAL A 8 4.96 13.11 7.12
C VAL A 8 4.16 14.38 7.40
N GLY A 9 3.87 14.63 8.68
CA GLY A 9 2.93 15.68 9.11
C GLY A 9 3.52 16.62 10.15
N HIS A 10 2.63 17.39 10.78
CA HIS A 10 2.97 18.37 11.82
C HIS A 10 2.46 18.01 13.23
N SER A 11 1.55 17.04 13.31
CA SER A 11 0.91 16.59 14.55
C SER A 11 1.25 15.13 14.82
N GLN A 12 0.86 14.62 15.99
CA GLN A 12 1.13 13.23 16.35
C GLN A 12 0.46 12.26 15.37
N VAL A 13 1.26 11.44 14.68
CA VAL A 13 0.75 10.62 13.56
C VAL A 13 0.31 9.23 13.96
N ALA A 14 0.75 8.68 15.09
CA ALA A 14 0.44 7.28 15.44
C ALA A 14 -1.08 7.00 15.50
N PRO A 15 -1.93 7.84 16.14
CA PRO A 15 -3.38 7.65 16.12
C PRO A 15 -3.97 7.75 14.70
N LEU A 16 -3.50 8.72 13.91
CA LEU A 16 -3.96 8.94 12.53
C LEU A 16 -3.65 7.73 11.64
N ILE A 17 -2.45 7.17 11.76
CA ILE A 17 -2.03 5.96 11.06
C ILE A 17 -2.96 4.79 11.42
N VAL A 18 -3.25 4.59 12.70
CA VAL A 18 -4.13 3.50 13.14
C VAL A 18 -5.54 3.67 12.59
N ASP A 19 -6.10 4.87 12.62
CA ASP A 19 -7.43 5.13 12.06
C ASP A 19 -7.48 4.92 10.54
N ALA A 20 -6.41 5.23 9.82
CA ALA A 20 -6.28 4.90 8.41
C ALA A 20 -6.15 3.38 8.16
N LEU A 21 -5.41 2.67 9.00
CA LEU A 21 -5.27 1.21 8.92
C LEU A 21 -6.59 0.47 9.18
N LYS A 22 -7.51 1.00 10.01
CA LYS A 22 -8.87 0.41 10.20
C LYS A 22 -9.60 0.26 8.87
N ARG A 23 -9.40 1.21 7.96
CA ARG A 23 -10.02 1.20 6.62
C ARG A 23 -9.39 0.15 5.70
N LEU A 24 -8.25 -0.42 6.08
CA LEU A 24 -7.54 -1.48 5.36
C LEU A 24 -7.65 -2.85 6.04
N GLU A 25 -8.32 -2.96 7.19
CA GLU A 25 -8.40 -4.22 7.98
C GLU A 25 -9.08 -5.36 7.19
N TYR A 26 -9.96 -5.03 6.24
CA TYR A 26 -10.57 -6.02 5.33
C TYR A 26 -9.55 -6.76 4.45
N ARG A 27 -8.34 -6.22 4.32
CA ARG A 27 -7.27 -6.81 3.50
C ARG A 27 -6.33 -7.70 4.31
N GLY A 28 -6.14 -7.43 5.60
CA GLY A 28 -5.23 -8.15 6.50
C GLY A 28 -5.51 -7.88 7.99
N TYR A 29 -5.53 -8.94 8.80
CA TYR A 29 -5.94 -8.91 10.21
C TYR A 29 -5.11 -9.84 11.11
N ASP A 30 -4.00 -10.39 10.61
CA ASP A 30 -3.18 -11.36 11.35
C ASP A 30 -2.26 -10.67 12.38
N SER A 31 -1.85 -9.44 12.08
CA SER A 31 -1.07 -8.57 12.97
C SER A 31 -1.06 -7.14 12.43
N ALA A 32 -0.72 -6.19 13.28
CA ALA A 32 -0.54 -4.79 12.87
C ALA A 32 0.59 -4.13 13.67
N GLY A 33 1.10 -3.01 13.15
CA GLY A 33 2.08 -2.20 13.87
C GLY A 33 2.25 -0.81 13.31
N VAL A 34 2.86 0.06 14.12
CA VAL A 34 3.23 1.43 13.78
C VAL A 34 4.64 1.71 14.28
N ALA A 35 5.38 2.51 13.52
CA ALA A 35 6.62 3.13 13.93
C ALA A 35 6.58 4.64 13.68
N THR A 36 7.24 5.40 14.54
CA THR A 36 7.39 6.85 14.44
C THR A 36 8.82 7.25 14.79
N ILE A 37 9.16 8.51 14.51
CA ILE A 37 10.38 9.15 15.01
C ILE A 37 9.98 10.27 15.97
N GLU A 38 10.55 10.26 17.16
CA GLU A 38 10.43 11.33 18.15
C GLU A 38 11.82 11.77 18.61
N LYS A 39 12.16 13.06 18.45
CA LYS A 39 13.46 13.63 18.85
C LYS A 39 14.63 12.87 18.22
N GLY A 40 14.47 12.47 16.96
CA GLY A 40 15.45 11.71 16.20
C GLY A 40 15.48 10.21 16.51
N GLU A 41 14.73 9.70 17.49
CA GLU A 41 14.75 8.30 17.89
C GLU A 41 13.58 7.50 17.31
N LEU A 42 13.85 6.28 16.83
CA LEU A 42 12.84 5.37 16.29
C LEU A 42 12.13 4.59 17.40
N GLY A 43 10.80 4.66 17.41
CA GLY A 43 9.96 3.82 18.26
C GLY A 43 9.03 2.94 17.42
N ARG A 44 8.69 1.74 17.91
CA ARG A 44 7.63 0.89 17.32
C ARG A 44 6.71 0.28 18.36
N ARG A 45 5.47 0.04 17.94
CA ARG A 45 4.50 -0.83 18.62
C ARG A 45 3.93 -1.80 17.61
N ARG A 46 3.83 -3.06 18.00
CA ARG A 46 3.29 -4.13 17.16
C ARG A 46 2.33 -4.98 18.00
N ALA A 47 1.37 -5.61 17.37
CA ALA A 47 0.47 -6.53 18.02
C ALA A 47 0.05 -7.63 17.05
N GLU A 48 -0.06 -8.86 17.56
CA GLU A 48 -0.71 -9.94 16.82
C GLU A 48 -2.23 -9.81 16.84
N GLY A 49 -2.88 -10.41 15.84
CA GLY A 49 -4.32 -10.37 15.65
C GLY A 49 -4.83 -9.03 15.14
N LYS A 50 -6.09 -8.74 15.47
CA LYS A 50 -6.84 -7.60 14.97
C LYS A 50 -6.26 -6.27 15.41
N LEU A 51 -6.56 -5.22 14.65
CA LEU A 51 -6.01 -3.88 14.86
C LEU A 51 -6.31 -3.29 16.25
N ILE A 52 -7.43 -3.70 16.86
CA ILE A 52 -7.80 -3.30 18.23
C ILE A 52 -6.72 -3.66 19.29
N ASN A 53 -5.95 -4.71 19.06
CA ASN A 53 -4.84 -5.08 19.97
C ASN A 53 -3.73 -4.04 19.92
N LEU A 54 -3.43 -3.50 18.73
CA LEU A 54 -2.47 -2.41 18.56
C LEU A 54 -3.00 -1.11 19.17
N GLU A 55 -4.29 -0.80 18.99
CA GLU A 55 -4.93 0.36 19.63
C GLU A 55 -4.80 0.33 21.15
N ARG A 56 -5.04 -0.83 21.77
CA ARG A 56 -4.85 -1.00 23.22
C ARG A 56 -3.39 -0.79 23.61
N ARG A 57 -2.44 -1.38 22.88
CA ARG A 57 -1.02 -1.21 23.16
C ARG A 57 -0.58 0.24 23.08
N LEU A 58 -1.07 1.01 22.11
CA LEU A 58 -0.75 2.44 21.99
C LEU A 58 -1.37 3.31 23.08
N LYS A 59 -2.45 2.87 23.72
CA LYS A 59 -3.00 3.55 24.91
C LYS A 59 -2.09 3.34 26.13
N ASP A 60 -1.57 2.14 26.30
CA ASP A 60 -0.72 1.78 27.44
C ASP A 60 0.73 2.26 27.25
N GLU A 61 1.23 2.18 26.01
CA GLU A 61 2.58 2.56 25.61
C GLU A 61 2.52 3.55 24.42
N PRO A 62 2.18 4.82 24.67
CA PRO A 62 2.09 5.84 23.62
C PRO A 62 3.33 5.91 22.75
N LEU A 63 3.09 6.34 21.52
CA LEU A 63 4.11 6.49 20.50
C LEU A 63 3.96 7.89 19.88
N ASP A 64 4.86 8.78 20.28
CA ASP A 64 4.88 10.18 19.85
C ASP A 64 5.66 10.35 18.54
N GLY A 65 5.62 11.54 17.94
CA GLY A 65 6.30 11.85 16.68
C GLY A 65 5.36 12.33 15.59
N THR A 66 5.90 13.16 14.69
CA THR A 66 5.16 13.81 13.60
C THR A 66 5.35 13.12 12.24
N ILE A 67 6.13 12.05 12.22
CA ILE A 67 6.37 11.19 11.07
C ILE A 67 6.23 9.74 11.48
N GLY A 68 5.69 8.90 10.60
CA GLY A 68 5.46 7.51 10.92
C GLY A 68 4.99 6.66 9.75
N ILE A 69 5.17 5.35 9.91
CA ILE A 69 4.66 4.31 9.02
C ILE A 69 3.90 3.28 9.83
N GLY A 70 2.85 2.70 9.23
CA GLY A 70 2.06 1.65 9.83
C GLY A 70 1.65 0.59 8.82
N HIS A 71 1.28 -0.57 9.35
CA HIS A 71 0.99 -1.75 8.55
C HIS A 71 -0.08 -2.63 9.17
N THR A 72 -0.92 -3.21 8.30
CA THR A 72 -1.74 -4.39 8.62
C THR A 72 -1.30 -5.57 7.76
N ARG A 73 -1.08 -6.71 8.40
CA ARG A 73 -0.46 -7.87 7.77
C ARG A 73 -1.46 -8.99 7.50
N TRP A 74 -1.32 -9.60 6.34
CA TRP A 74 -1.80 -10.92 5.97
C TRP A 74 -0.56 -11.79 5.76
N ALA A 75 -0.33 -12.79 6.61
CA ALA A 75 0.93 -13.53 6.63
C ALA A 75 1.09 -14.42 5.38
N THR A 76 2.21 -14.29 4.68
CA THR A 76 2.64 -15.16 3.58
C THR A 76 3.88 -15.97 3.96
N HIS A 77 4.91 -15.31 4.48
CA HIS A 77 6.12 -15.92 5.04
C HIS A 77 6.18 -15.75 6.56
N GLY A 78 6.39 -16.83 7.30
CA GLY A 78 6.46 -16.80 8.77
C GLY A 78 5.11 -16.71 9.46
N VAL A 79 5.03 -17.30 10.65
CA VAL A 79 3.79 -17.40 11.42
C VAL A 79 3.26 -16.01 11.85
N PRO A 80 1.94 -15.82 12.02
CA PRO A 80 1.36 -14.57 12.47
C PRO A 80 1.62 -14.35 13.96
N ASN A 81 2.73 -13.69 14.28
CA ASN A 81 3.12 -13.31 15.64
C ASN A 81 3.68 -11.88 15.66
N GLU A 82 3.91 -11.33 16.85
CA GLU A 82 4.46 -9.99 16.98
C GLU A 82 5.84 -9.83 16.32
N THR A 83 6.71 -10.84 16.40
CA THR A 83 8.06 -10.80 15.81
C THR A 83 8.04 -10.59 14.30
N ASN A 84 7.11 -11.25 13.60
CA ASN A 84 6.94 -11.16 12.16
C ASN A 84 5.99 -10.01 11.73
N ALA A 85 5.36 -9.31 12.69
CA ALA A 85 4.57 -8.12 12.39
C ALA A 85 5.49 -6.98 11.91
N HIS A 86 5.00 -6.20 10.95
CA HIS A 86 5.67 -4.98 10.52
C HIS A 86 5.32 -3.84 11.50
N PRO A 87 6.13 -2.76 11.60
CA PRO A 87 7.38 -2.49 10.89
C PRO A 87 8.60 -3.33 11.34
N HIS A 88 9.48 -3.68 10.39
CA HIS A 88 10.78 -4.29 10.67
C HIS A 88 11.85 -3.21 10.83
N PHE A 89 12.78 -3.42 11.77
CA PHE A 89 13.83 -2.47 12.13
C PHE A 89 15.22 -3.07 11.86
N SER A 90 16.17 -2.23 11.45
CA SER A 90 17.59 -2.57 11.40
C SER A 90 18.45 -1.31 11.48
N ASN A 91 19.29 -1.18 12.51
CA ASN A 91 20.30 -0.11 12.67
C ASN A 91 19.82 1.28 12.20
N GLY A 92 18.73 1.79 12.78
CA GLY A 92 18.19 3.10 12.43
C GLY A 92 17.32 3.15 11.16
N VAL A 93 16.96 2.00 10.58
CA VAL A 93 16.01 1.90 9.46
C VAL A 93 14.75 1.21 9.93
N ALA A 94 13.59 1.76 9.57
CA ALA A 94 12.27 1.16 9.79
C ALA A 94 11.55 0.96 8.45
N ILE A 95 10.94 -0.21 8.23
CA ILE A 95 10.24 -0.51 6.98
C ILE A 95 8.88 -1.19 7.19
N VAL A 96 7.97 -0.93 6.27
CA VAL A 96 6.75 -1.72 6.04
C VAL A 96 6.70 -2.16 4.58
N HIS A 97 6.13 -3.34 4.35
CA HIS A 97 6.17 -4.01 3.05
C HIS A 97 4.84 -4.72 2.74
N ASN A 98 4.37 -4.56 1.51
CA ASN A 98 3.33 -5.37 0.90
C ASN A 98 3.91 -6.09 -0.30
N GLY A 99 3.77 -7.41 -0.37
CA GLY A 99 4.29 -8.18 -1.50
C GLY A 99 5.21 -9.31 -1.06
N ILE A 100 6.08 -9.73 -1.97
CA ILE A 100 7.06 -10.80 -1.77
C ILE A 100 8.38 -10.37 -2.40
N ILE A 101 9.45 -10.39 -1.61
CA ILE A 101 10.83 -10.28 -2.10
C ILE A 101 11.28 -11.67 -2.51
N GLU A 102 11.37 -11.95 -3.80
CA GLU A 102 11.59 -13.31 -4.33
C GLU A 102 13.03 -13.79 -4.12
N ASN A 103 14.01 -12.89 -4.17
CA ASN A 103 15.42 -13.18 -3.95
C ASN A 103 15.85 -13.03 -2.48
N PHE A 104 14.92 -13.08 -1.53
CA PHE A 104 15.21 -12.85 -0.10
C PHE A 104 16.23 -13.85 0.48
N ALA A 105 16.22 -15.11 0.03
CA ALA A 105 17.14 -16.13 0.54
C ALA A 105 18.60 -15.79 0.23
N GLU A 106 18.89 -15.41 -1.02
CA GLU A 106 20.23 -14.99 -1.45
C GLU A 106 20.70 -13.75 -0.70
N LEU A 107 19.82 -12.75 -0.55
CA LEU A 107 20.11 -11.52 0.19
C LEU A 107 20.34 -11.80 1.69
N ARG A 108 19.57 -12.70 2.29
CA ARG A 108 19.73 -13.12 3.69
C ARG A 108 21.09 -13.75 3.92
N ASP A 109 21.51 -14.67 3.07
CA ASP A 109 22.81 -15.34 3.17
C ASP A 109 24.00 -14.38 3.02
N GLU A 110 23.87 -13.37 2.16
CA GLU A 110 24.85 -12.29 2.05
C GLU A 110 24.89 -11.43 3.32
N LEU A 111 23.75 -10.97 3.80
CA LEU A 111 23.65 -10.09 4.98
C LEU A 111 24.12 -10.80 6.26
N THR A 112 23.84 -12.09 6.40
CA THR A 112 24.36 -12.88 7.53
C THR A 112 25.89 -12.99 7.48
N ARG A 113 26.50 -13.12 6.30
CA ARG A 113 27.97 -13.07 6.15
C ARG A 113 28.54 -11.69 6.49
N ASP A 114 27.78 -10.63 6.23
CA ASP A 114 28.12 -9.26 6.64
C ASP A 114 27.87 -8.98 8.14
N GLY A 115 27.42 -9.99 8.91
CA GLY A 115 27.25 -9.90 10.36
C GLY A 115 25.84 -9.53 10.84
N TYR A 116 24.85 -9.41 9.95
CA TYR A 116 23.47 -9.12 10.33
C TYR A 116 22.77 -10.35 10.91
N SER A 117 22.12 -10.16 12.06
CA SER A 117 21.31 -11.18 12.72
C SER A 117 19.83 -10.96 12.41
N PHE A 118 19.19 -11.97 11.86
CA PHE A 118 17.76 -11.94 11.52
C PHE A 118 16.93 -12.44 12.70
N ALA A 119 15.99 -11.62 13.16
CA ALA A 119 15.09 -11.97 14.26
C ALA A 119 13.78 -12.62 13.76
N SER A 120 13.46 -12.46 12.48
CA SER A 120 12.19 -12.88 11.90
C SER A 120 12.34 -13.94 10.81
N GLN A 121 11.18 -14.45 10.39
CA GLN A 121 11.04 -15.39 9.28
C GLN A 121 10.54 -14.70 8.01
N THR A 122 10.41 -13.38 8.03
CA THR A 122 9.85 -12.62 6.91
C THR A 122 10.92 -12.33 5.87
N ASP A 123 10.50 -12.31 4.62
CA ASP A 123 11.26 -11.77 3.51
C ASP A 123 11.50 -10.26 3.69
N THR A 124 10.56 -9.54 4.32
CA THR A 124 10.67 -8.10 4.58
C THR A 124 11.96 -7.70 5.33
N GLU A 125 12.39 -8.45 6.35
CA GLU A 125 13.54 -8.07 7.19
C GLU A 125 14.84 -7.91 6.38
N VAL A 126 14.99 -8.63 5.26
CA VAL A 126 16.18 -8.50 4.38
C VAL A 126 16.30 -7.09 3.82
N VAL A 127 15.18 -6.41 3.56
CA VAL A 127 15.17 -5.05 3.02
C VAL A 127 15.67 -4.05 4.07
N ALA A 128 15.27 -4.22 5.33
CA ALA A 128 15.72 -3.36 6.43
C ALA A 128 17.24 -3.45 6.62
N HIS A 129 17.76 -4.68 6.67
CA HIS A 129 19.19 -4.93 6.79
C HIS A 129 19.97 -4.47 5.55
N LEU A 130 19.43 -4.64 4.35
CA LEU A 130 20.08 -4.20 3.13
C LEU A 130 20.26 -2.67 3.10
N VAL A 131 19.20 -1.91 3.40
CA VAL A 131 19.28 -0.45 3.49
C VAL A 131 20.24 -0.01 4.60
N ALA A 132 20.15 -0.64 5.77
CA ALA A 132 21.05 -0.36 6.90
C ALA A 132 22.53 -0.60 6.56
N ARG A 133 22.81 -1.64 5.77
CA ARG A 133 24.18 -1.91 5.31
C ARG A 133 24.68 -0.85 4.35
N GLU A 134 23.85 -0.38 3.42
CA GLU A 134 24.26 0.69 2.51
C GLU A 134 24.49 2.02 3.25
N LEU A 135 23.73 2.31 4.31
CA LEU A 135 24.02 3.41 5.24
C LEU A 135 25.37 3.24 5.96
N ALA A 136 25.66 2.03 6.45
CA ALA A 136 26.93 1.73 7.13
C ALA A 136 28.16 1.88 6.20
N LYS A 137 27.97 1.78 4.89
CA LYS A 137 28.99 2.08 3.87
C LYS A 137 29.16 3.58 3.58
N GLY A 138 28.38 4.45 4.24
CA GLY A 138 28.49 5.90 4.14
C GLY A 138 27.55 6.55 3.13
N LEU A 139 26.62 5.81 2.52
CA LEU A 139 25.59 6.42 1.67
C LEU A 139 24.59 7.22 2.50
N LYS A 140 24.04 8.30 1.91
CA LYS A 140 22.95 9.06 2.54
C LYS A 140 21.64 8.26 2.51
N PRO A 141 20.64 8.56 3.37
CA PRO A 141 19.38 7.82 3.45
C PRO A 141 18.70 7.51 2.11
N VAL A 142 18.53 8.52 1.26
CA VAL A 142 17.89 8.39 -0.05
C VAL A 142 18.71 7.48 -0.99
N GLU A 143 20.03 7.65 -0.99
CA GLU A 143 20.96 6.88 -1.83
C GLU A 143 21.04 5.42 -1.36
N ALA A 144 21.06 5.18 -0.05
CA ALA A 144 21.06 3.85 0.56
C ALA A 144 19.75 3.10 0.24
N ALA A 145 18.61 3.77 0.29
CA ALA A 145 17.33 3.21 -0.12
C ALA A 145 17.37 2.80 -1.60
N HIS A 146 17.77 3.72 -2.49
CA HIS A 146 17.84 3.44 -3.93
C HIS A 146 18.80 2.28 -4.25
N ALA A 147 19.97 2.26 -3.64
CA ALA A 147 20.95 1.18 -3.80
C ALA A 147 20.38 -0.19 -3.36
N ALA A 148 19.60 -0.22 -2.27
CA ALA A 148 18.92 -1.44 -1.84
C ALA A 148 17.81 -1.86 -2.81
N LEU A 149 16.96 -0.91 -3.26
CA LEU A 149 15.84 -1.16 -4.17
C LEU A 149 16.29 -1.81 -5.48
N LYS A 150 17.43 -1.39 -6.04
CA LYS A 150 18.00 -1.97 -7.28
C LYS A 150 18.36 -3.45 -7.18
N ARG A 151 18.46 -3.99 -5.96
CA ARG A 151 18.82 -5.39 -5.71
C ARG A 151 17.61 -6.28 -5.44
N LEU A 152 16.42 -5.70 -5.27
CA LEU A 152 15.22 -6.45 -4.96
C LEU A 152 14.63 -7.06 -6.22
N SER A 153 14.21 -8.32 -6.13
CA SER A 153 13.42 -9.01 -7.15
C SER A 153 12.06 -9.40 -6.58
N GLY A 154 11.05 -9.43 -7.43
CA GLY A 154 9.68 -9.75 -7.06
C GLY A 154 8.77 -8.53 -7.01
N ALA A 155 7.64 -8.67 -6.34
CA ALA A 155 6.57 -7.70 -6.35
C ALA A 155 6.44 -7.09 -4.95
N PHE A 156 6.66 -5.79 -4.80
CA PHE A 156 6.68 -5.09 -3.52
C PHE A 156 6.10 -3.67 -3.59
N ALA A 157 5.49 -3.24 -2.49
CA ALA A 157 5.31 -1.84 -2.13
C ALA A 157 5.95 -1.61 -0.75
N LEU A 158 6.77 -0.58 -0.64
CA LEU A 158 7.59 -0.30 0.54
C LEU A 158 7.35 1.13 1.04
N ALA A 159 7.45 1.30 2.36
CA ALA A 159 7.68 2.60 2.98
C ALA A 159 8.83 2.46 3.99
N ILE A 160 9.80 3.35 3.89
CA ILE A 160 11.09 3.28 4.61
C ILE A 160 11.31 4.61 5.34
N MET A 161 11.66 4.52 6.62
CA MET A 161 12.00 5.65 7.49
C MET A 161 13.41 5.48 8.07
N PHE A 162 14.02 6.60 8.43
CA PHE A 162 15.42 6.68 8.86
C PHE A 162 15.52 7.45 10.18
N GLN A 163 16.14 6.83 11.19
CA GLN A 163 16.44 7.45 12.46
C GLN A 163 17.21 8.77 12.23
N GLY A 164 16.81 9.82 12.95
CA GLY A 164 17.39 11.16 12.82
C GLY A 164 16.84 12.03 11.68
N ASP A 165 16.08 11.50 10.71
CA ASP A 165 15.39 12.31 9.68
C ASP A 165 13.88 12.32 9.95
N GLU A 166 13.41 13.37 10.63
CA GLU A 166 11.98 13.55 11.00
C GLU A 166 11.09 14.03 9.84
N ASP A 167 11.63 14.06 8.62
CA ASP A 167 10.97 14.63 7.45
C ASP A 167 11.12 13.73 6.20
N LEU A 168 11.56 12.48 6.35
CA LEU A 168 11.80 11.59 5.21
C LEU A 168 11.07 10.25 5.32
N ILE A 169 10.21 10.00 4.33
CA ILE A 169 9.78 8.65 3.96
C ILE A 169 10.24 8.37 2.53
N VAL A 170 10.86 7.20 2.31
CA VAL A 170 11.07 6.68 0.97
C VAL A 170 10.00 5.63 0.67
N GLY A 171 9.19 5.87 -0.37
CA GLY A 171 8.23 4.92 -0.90
C GLY A 171 8.78 4.22 -2.13
N ALA A 172 8.44 2.96 -2.38
CA ALA A 172 8.80 2.28 -3.62
C ALA A 172 7.71 1.30 -4.06
N ARG A 173 7.52 1.15 -5.37
CA ARG A 173 6.50 0.30 -5.96
C ARG A 173 7.06 -0.56 -7.09
N ASN A 174 6.74 -1.84 -7.05
CA ASN A 174 6.83 -2.78 -8.16
C ASN A 174 5.75 -3.85 -7.99
N GLY A 175 4.57 -3.70 -8.61
CA GLY A 175 3.45 -4.63 -8.48
C GLY A 175 2.35 -4.14 -7.53
N PRO A 176 2.38 -4.45 -6.20
CA PRO A 176 1.35 -4.00 -5.27
C PRO A 176 1.17 -2.47 -5.30
N PRO A 177 -0.07 -1.96 -5.19
CA PRO A 177 -0.33 -0.53 -5.34
C PRO A 177 0.30 0.29 -4.21
N LEU A 178 0.77 1.48 -4.58
CA LEU A 178 1.23 2.51 -3.66
C LEU A 178 0.91 3.88 -4.26
N ALA A 179 0.39 4.77 -3.41
CA ALA A 179 -0.06 6.09 -3.80
C ALA A 179 0.43 7.14 -2.80
N VAL A 180 0.76 8.32 -3.31
CA VAL A 180 1.14 9.51 -2.55
C VAL A 180 -0.06 10.43 -2.44
N GLY A 181 -0.46 10.77 -1.22
CA GLY A 181 -1.45 11.79 -0.92
C GLY A 181 -0.80 13.14 -0.67
N HIS A 182 -1.38 14.21 -1.24
CA HIS A 182 -0.87 15.58 -1.10
C HIS A 182 -1.77 16.37 -0.16
N GLY A 183 -1.25 16.78 1.00
CA GLY A 183 -1.92 17.68 1.93
C GLY A 183 -1.39 19.13 1.86
N GLU A 184 -1.77 19.95 2.82
CA GLU A 184 -1.27 21.31 3.00
C GLU A 184 -0.14 21.32 4.04
N GLY A 185 1.12 21.31 3.58
CA GLY A 185 2.27 21.17 4.47
C GLY A 185 2.34 19.79 5.13
N GLU A 186 1.76 18.76 4.51
CA GLU A 186 1.89 17.38 4.95
C GLU A 186 1.73 16.43 3.77
N MET A 187 2.36 15.28 3.87
CA MET A 187 2.37 14.28 2.81
C MET A 187 2.04 12.90 3.36
N PHE A 188 1.32 12.13 2.55
CA PHE A 188 0.85 10.81 2.92
C PHE A 188 1.29 9.77 1.91
N LEU A 189 1.47 8.54 2.37
CA LEU A 189 1.76 7.38 1.54
C LEU A 189 0.78 6.27 1.92
N GLY A 190 0.17 5.61 0.95
CA GLY A 190 -0.83 4.60 1.24
C GLY A 190 -0.89 3.52 0.16
N SER A 191 -1.13 2.27 0.56
CA SER A 191 -1.35 1.19 -0.41
C SER A 191 -2.71 1.28 -1.12
N ASP A 192 -3.58 2.17 -0.67
CA ASP A 192 -4.89 2.43 -1.28
C ASP A 192 -5.35 3.87 -0.99
N ALA A 193 -6.03 4.50 -1.94
CA ALA A 193 -6.64 5.81 -1.78
C ALA A 193 -7.65 5.87 -0.62
N ILE A 194 -8.35 4.77 -0.31
CA ILE A 194 -9.31 4.71 0.79
C ILE A 194 -8.66 5.01 2.15
N ALA A 195 -7.40 4.61 2.35
CA ALA A 195 -6.66 4.91 3.57
C ALA A 195 -6.25 6.38 3.67
N LEU A 196 -6.07 7.05 2.52
CA LEU A 196 -5.64 8.44 2.43
C LEU A 196 -6.80 9.44 2.42
N ALA A 197 -8.00 8.98 2.05
CA ALA A 197 -9.21 9.79 1.93
C ALA A 197 -9.56 10.67 3.15
N PRO A 198 -9.27 10.29 4.42
CA PRO A 198 -9.49 11.17 5.57
C PRO A 198 -8.60 12.41 5.58
N PHE A 199 -7.45 12.34 4.91
CA PHE A 199 -6.43 13.39 4.96
C PHE A 199 -6.39 14.22 3.69
N THR A 200 -6.66 13.60 2.53
CA THR A 200 -6.65 14.30 1.25
C THR A 200 -7.44 13.55 0.17
N ASN A 201 -7.96 14.30 -0.79
CA ASN A 201 -8.51 13.78 -2.04
C ASN A 201 -7.54 13.94 -3.23
N SER A 202 -6.37 14.56 -3.02
CA SER A 202 -5.37 14.79 -4.06
C SER A 202 -4.32 13.67 -4.01
N ILE A 203 -4.28 12.83 -5.04
CA ILE A 203 -3.49 11.59 -5.05
C ILE A 203 -2.64 11.50 -6.32
N THR A 204 -1.41 11.01 -6.18
CA THR A 204 -0.56 10.54 -7.27
C THR A 204 -0.29 9.06 -7.08
N TYR A 205 -0.68 8.22 -8.03
CA TYR A 205 -0.32 6.81 -8.01
C TYR A 205 1.09 6.64 -8.56
N LEU A 206 1.91 5.84 -7.87
CA LEU A 206 3.20 5.40 -8.40
C LEU A 206 2.96 4.35 -9.47
N GLU A 207 3.85 4.26 -10.46
CA GLU A 207 3.89 3.18 -11.45
C GLU A 207 4.85 2.08 -10.99
N ASP A 208 4.84 0.94 -11.69
CA ASP A 208 5.79 -0.14 -11.38
C ASP A 208 7.21 0.28 -11.77
N GLY A 209 8.16 0.10 -10.84
CA GLY A 209 9.53 0.59 -10.97
C GLY A 209 9.75 1.99 -10.38
N ASP A 210 8.68 2.70 -9.98
CA ASP A 210 8.82 4.00 -9.34
C ASP A 210 9.27 3.87 -7.89
N TRP A 211 10.05 4.85 -7.46
CA TRP A 211 10.28 5.15 -6.05
C TRP A 211 10.19 6.65 -5.80
N ALA A 212 9.83 7.02 -4.57
CA ALA A 212 9.45 8.36 -4.20
C ALA A 212 10.18 8.79 -2.93
N VAL A 213 10.74 9.99 -2.97
CA VAL A 213 11.26 10.71 -1.81
C VAL A 213 10.14 11.62 -1.34
N VAL A 214 9.52 11.28 -0.22
CA VAL A 214 8.39 11.99 0.38
C VAL A 214 8.89 12.79 1.57
N ARG A 215 8.76 14.11 1.48
CA ARG A 215 9.02 15.08 2.55
C ARG A 215 7.76 15.88 2.82
N ARG A 216 7.71 16.63 3.91
CA ARG A 216 6.53 17.42 4.27
C ARG A 216 6.12 18.44 3.21
N GLU A 217 7.10 19.06 2.58
CA GLU A 217 6.91 20.09 1.53
C GLU A 217 6.58 19.50 0.15
N GLY A 218 6.70 18.18 -0.03
CA GLY A 218 6.35 17.54 -1.29
C GLY A 218 7.04 16.22 -1.57
N VAL A 219 6.85 15.75 -2.80
CA VAL A 219 7.37 14.48 -3.27
C VAL A 219 8.20 14.66 -4.53
N THR A 220 9.30 13.92 -4.64
CA THR A 220 10.00 13.71 -5.91
C THR A 220 9.95 12.23 -6.25
N ILE A 221 9.52 11.91 -7.48
CA ILE A 221 9.39 10.53 -7.96
C ILE A 221 10.50 10.27 -8.98
N TYR A 222 11.06 9.06 -8.91
CA TYR A 222 12.13 8.58 -9.76
C TYR A 222 11.78 7.21 -10.32
N ASP A 223 12.28 6.91 -11.51
CA ASP A 223 12.36 5.52 -11.99
C ASP A 223 13.49 4.75 -11.27
N ILE A 224 13.56 3.44 -11.50
CA ILE A 224 14.56 2.57 -10.89
C ILE A 224 16.01 2.91 -11.30
N ASP A 225 16.19 3.55 -12.45
CA ASP A 225 17.51 4.00 -12.93
C ASP A 225 17.95 5.31 -12.24
N GLY A 226 17.05 5.97 -11.53
CA GLY A 226 17.30 7.20 -10.76
C GLY A 226 16.97 8.48 -11.54
N ASN A 227 16.29 8.38 -12.68
CA ASN A 227 15.82 9.55 -13.41
C ASN A 227 14.54 10.07 -12.77
N LYS A 228 14.41 11.39 -12.67
CA LYS A 228 13.16 12.01 -12.20
C LYS A 228 12.05 11.76 -13.21
N VAL A 229 10.87 11.40 -12.71
CA VAL A 229 9.68 11.16 -13.52
C VAL A 229 8.49 11.93 -12.98
N ASP A 230 7.68 12.46 -13.89
CA ASP A 230 6.44 13.12 -13.53
C ASP A 230 5.29 12.12 -13.55
N ARG A 231 4.46 12.17 -12.51
CA ARG A 231 3.25 11.34 -12.38
C ARG A 231 2.04 12.24 -12.17
N LYS A 232 0.96 11.94 -12.89
CA LYS A 232 -0.25 12.76 -12.88
C LYS A 232 -0.87 12.77 -11.49
N ARG A 233 -0.93 13.95 -10.89
CA ARG A 233 -1.77 14.23 -9.72
C ARG A 233 -3.23 14.26 -10.16
N GLN A 234 -4.09 13.53 -9.46
CA GLN A 234 -5.51 13.48 -9.75
C GLN A 234 -6.34 13.65 -8.49
N GLN A 235 -7.54 14.19 -8.68
CA GLN A 235 -8.56 14.25 -7.64
C GLN A 235 -9.22 12.88 -7.58
N SER A 236 -9.01 12.19 -6.46
CA SER A 236 -9.68 10.94 -6.17
C SER A 236 -11.15 11.22 -5.87
N LEU A 237 -12.03 10.66 -6.70
CA LEU A 237 -13.48 10.65 -6.48
C LEU A 237 -13.88 9.68 -5.37
N SER A 238 -12.90 9.11 -4.63
CA SER A 238 -13.15 8.38 -3.39
C SER A 238 -13.82 9.35 -2.42
N THR A 239 -15.15 9.42 -2.53
CA THR A 239 -16.00 10.16 -1.63
C THR A 239 -15.69 9.65 -0.24
N SER A 240 -15.57 10.57 0.71
CA SER A 240 -15.39 10.30 2.14
C SER A 240 -16.57 9.52 2.76
N PHE A 241 -17.29 8.70 1.98
CA PHE A 241 -18.08 7.63 2.54
C PHE A 241 -17.09 6.69 3.22
N MET A 242 -17.00 6.84 4.53
CA MET A 242 -16.48 5.84 5.43
C MET A 242 -16.99 4.49 4.91
N VAL A 243 -16.08 3.57 4.60
CA VAL A 243 -16.46 2.17 4.33
C VAL A 243 -17.09 1.68 5.62
N ASP A 244 -18.40 1.86 5.71
CA ASP A 244 -19.20 1.68 6.90
C ASP A 244 -20.35 0.71 6.59
N LYS A 245 -20.84 0.06 7.62
CA LYS A 245 -21.95 -0.88 7.51
C LYS A 245 -23.29 -0.16 7.39
N GLY A 246 -23.34 1.16 7.63
CA GLY A 246 -24.58 1.91 7.71
C GLY A 246 -25.52 1.27 8.73
N ASN A 247 -26.80 1.14 8.37
CA ASN A 247 -27.81 0.51 9.22
C ASN A 247 -27.80 -1.03 9.17
N ARG A 248 -26.72 -1.67 8.71
CA ARG A 248 -26.63 -3.13 8.54
C ARG A 248 -25.66 -3.75 9.53
N ARG A 249 -25.87 -5.05 9.83
CA ARG A 249 -25.05 -5.76 10.81
C ARG A 249 -23.69 -6.17 10.23
N HIS A 250 -23.65 -6.48 8.94
CA HIS A 250 -22.49 -6.99 8.23
C HIS A 250 -22.30 -6.27 6.88
N PHE A 251 -21.05 -6.13 6.42
CA PHE A 251 -20.74 -5.59 5.09
C PHE A 251 -21.39 -6.40 3.98
N MET A 252 -21.34 -7.74 4.05
CA MET A 252 -22.00 -8.62 3.08
C MET A 252 -23.51 -8.37 2.99
N GLU A 253 -24.18 -8.10 4.12
CA GLU A 253 -25.62 -7.78 4.12
C GLU A 253 -25.89 -6.45 3.41
N LYS A 254 -25.09 -5.42 3.72
CA LYS A 254 -25.14 -4.11 3.05
C LYS A 254 -24.93 -4.26 1.55
N GLU A 255 -23.83 -4.89 1.13
CA GLU A 255 -23.45 -5.07 -0.27
C GLU A 255 -24.49 -5.86 -1.08
N ILE A 256 -25.15 -6.85 -0.47
CA ILE A 256 -26.27 -7.57 -1.12
C ILE A 256 -27.45 -6.63 -1.38
N HIS A 257 -27.81 -5.78 -0.42
CA HIS A 257 -28.96 -4.87 -0.56
C HIS A 257 -28.65 -3.66 -1.45
N GLU A 258 -27.39 -3.27 -1.60
CA GLU A 258 -26.95 -2.18 -2.48
C GLU A 258 -26.83 -2.58 -3.95
N GLN A 259 -26.97 -3.88 -4.29
CA GLN A 259 -26.87 -4.35 -5.68
C GLN A 259 -27.73 -3.55 -6.67
N PRO A 260 -29.01 -3.20 -6.39
CA PRO A 260 -29.82 -2.43 -7.35
C PRO A 260 -29.22 -1.06 -7.68
N GLU A 261 -28.69 -0.36 -6.68
CA GLU A 261 -28.05 0.95 -6.85
C GLU A 261 -26.72 0.81 -7.59
N VAL A 262 -25.88 -0.14 -7.18
CA VAL A 262 -24.57 -0.40 -7.80
C VAL A 262 -24.72 -0.81 -9.27
N ILE A 263 -25.71 -1.63 -9.60
CA ILE A 263 -26.03 -2.01 -10.98
C ILE A 263 -26.45 -0.77 -11.77
N SER A 264 -27.31 0.08 -11.22
CA SER A 264 -27.75 1.32 -11.88
C SER A 264 -26.57 2.26 -12.15
N HIS A 265 -25.70 2.50 -11.17
CA HIS A 265 -24.49 3.31 -11.32
C HIS A 265 -23.53 2.73 -12.37
N THR A 266 -23.36 1.40 -12.37
CA THR A 266 -22.51 0.72 -13.37
C THR A 266 -23.09 0.89 -14.76
N LEU A 267 -24.40 0.66 -14.94
CA LEU A 267 -25.07 0.84 -16.23
C LEU A 267 -25.07 2.30 -16.69
N ALA A 268 -25.21 3.27 -15.79
CA ALA A 268 -25.17 4.70 -16.11
C ALA A 268 -23.86 5.11 -16.81
N HIS A 269 -22.76 4.40 -16.55
CA HIS A 269 -21.49 4.66 -17.23
C HIS A 269 -21.51 4.21 -18.70
N TYR A 270 -22.20 3.12 -19.02
CA TYR A 270 -22.19 2.49 -20.34
C TYR A 270 -23.45 2.74 -21.18
N VAL A 271 -24.56 3.16 -20.55
CA VAL A 271 -25.87 3.33 -21.17
C VAL A 271 -26.38 4.72 -20.87
N ASP A 272 -26.91 5.39 -21.89
CA ASP A 272 -27.75 6.57 -21.70
C ASP A 272 -29.19 6.10 -21.45
N PHE A 273 -29.67 6.28 -20.22
CA PHE A 273 -31.01 5.86 -19.83
C PHE A 273 -32.14 6.64 -20.51
N VAL A 274 -31.87 7.84 -21.04
CA VAL A 274 -32.88 8.64 -21.74
C VAL A 274 -33.13 8.07 -23.14
N SER A 275 -32.05 7.78 -23.87
CA SER A 275 -32.14 7.22 -25.22
C SER A 275 -32.27 5.70 -25.24
N GLY A 276 -31.93 5.01 -24.14
CA GLY A 276 -31.88 3.55 -24.06
C GLY A 276 -30.74 2.94 -24.88
N GLN A 277 -29.74 3.74 -25.27
CA GLN A 277 -28.62 3.31 -26.11
C GLN A 277 -27.32 3.22 -25.33
N SER A 278 -26.41 2.36 -25.79
CA SER A 278 -25.04 2.32 -25.29
C SER A 278 -24.31 3.61 -25.63
N LYS A 279 -23.57 4.15 -24.67
CA LYS A 279 -22.65 5.26 -24.90
C LYS A 279 -21.48 4.77 -25.77
N PRO A 280 -20.92 5.63 -26.65
CA PRO A 280 -19.75 5.28 -27.43
C PRO A 280 -18.57 4.98 -26.51
N LEU A 281 -17.86 3.89 -26.80
CA LEU A 281 -16.63 3.53 -26.11
C LEU A 281 -15.44 4.03 -26.93
N ASP A 282 -14.60 4.85 -26.31
CA ASP A 282 -13.33 5.27 -26.91
C ASP A 282 -12.29 4.15 -26.68
N LEU A 283 -12.21 3.22 -27.64
CA LEU A 283 -11.30 2.10 -27.60
C LEU A 283 -10.13 2.35 -28.57
N PRO A 284 -8.88 2.03 -28.19
CA PRO A 284 -7.72 2.18 -29.09
C PRO A 284 -7.68 1.10 -30.20
N PHE A 285 -8.75 0.34 -30.37
CA PHE A 285 -8.88 -0.75 -31.34
C PHE A 285 -10.35 -0.91 -31.77
N ASP A 286 -10.53 -1.51 -32.94
CA ASP A 286 -11.84 -1.89 -33.44
C ASP A 286 -12.26 -3.26 -32.88
N PHE A 287 -13.27 -3.26 -32.01
CA PHE A 287 -13.77 -4.46 -31.37
C PHE A 287 -14.30 -5.51 -32.38
N ALA A 288 -14.86 -5.06 -33.51
CA ALA A 288 -15.42 -5.95 -34.53
C ALA A 288 -14.36 -6.79 -35.26
N ARG A 289 -13.08 -6.40 -35.16
CA ARG A 289 -11.96 -7.10 -35.79
C ARG A 289 -11.29 -8.13 -34.88
N ILE A 290 -11.75 -8.26 -33.63
CA ILE A 290 -11.17 -9.19 -32.66
C ILE A 290 -11.70 -10.60 -32.91
N GLY A 291 -10.85 -11.49 -33.41
CA GLY A 291 -11.23 -12.89 -33.66
C GLY A 291 -11.20 -13.80 -32.43
N ARG A 292 -10.65 -13.35 -31.30
CA ARG A 292 -10.54 -14.15 -30.07
C ARG A 292 -10.46 -13.27 -28.83
N LEU A 293 -11.22 -13.64 -27.80
CA LEU A 293 -11.14 -13.06 -26.46
C LEU A 293 -10.57 -14.08 -25.47
N ALA A 294 -9.68 -13.65 -24.58
CA ALA A 294 -9.20 -14.45 -23.45
C ALA A 294 -9.48 -13.70 -22.15
N LEU A 295 -10.10 -14.37 -21.18
CA LEU A 295 -10.43 -13.82 -19.86
C LEU A 295 -9.65 -14.60 -18.80
N SER A 296 -8.97 -13.88 -17.90
CA SER A 296 -8.26 -14.46 -16.75
C SER A 296 -8.76 -13.84 -15.46
N ALA A 297 -9.17 -14.67 -14.51
CA ALA A 297 -9.72 -14.25 -13.21
C ALA A 297 -9.66 -15.40 -12.20
N CYS A 298 -9.85 -15.08 -10.92
CA CYS A 298 -9.88 -16.05 -9.82
C CYS A 298 -11.22 -15.95 -9.05
N GLY A 299 -11.65 -17.04 -8.42
CA GLY A 299 -12.81 -17.06 -7.52
C GLY A 299 -14.12 -16.59 -8.17
N THR A 300 -14.89 -15.73 -7.50
CA THR A 300 -16.18 -15.23 -8.01
C THR A 300 -16.05 -14.44 -9.32
N ALA A 301 -14.92 -13.76 -9.56
CA ALA A 301 -14.69 -13.06 -10.83
C ALA A 301 -14.55 -14.03 -12.02
N TYR A 302 -13.97 -15.22 -11.79
CA TYR A 302 -13.94 -16.28 -12.79
C TYR A 302 -15.36 -16.76 -13.14
N LEU A 303 -16.24 -16.89 -12.16
CA LEU A 303 -17.65 -17.26 -12.39
C LEU A 303 -18.37 -16.21 -13.26
N ALA A 304 -18.15 -14.92 -13.02
CA ALA A 304 -18.68 -13.86 -13.89
C ALA A 304 -18.15 -13.97 -15.33
N GLY A 305 -16.86 -14.30 -15.50
CA GLY A 305 -16.26 -14.58 -16.81
C GLY A 305 -16.87 -15.79 -17.53
N LEU A 306 -17.24 -16.84 -16.79
CA LEU A 306 -17.94 -17.99 -17.37
C LEU A 306 -19.33 -17.62 -17.90
N ILE A 307 -20.04 -16.71 -17.23
CA ILE A 307 -21.34 -16.21 -17.70
C ILE A 307 -21.14 -15.33 -18.94
N SER A 308 -20.18 -14.40 -18.90
CA SER A 308 -19.93 -13.47 -20.02
C SER A 308 -19.50 -14.19 -21.30
N LYS A 309 -18.82 -15.33 -21.19
CA LYS A 309 -18.50 -16.21 -22.33
C LYS A 309 -19.74 -16.50 -23.19
N TYR A 310 -20.85 -16.91 -22.58
CA TYR A 310 -22.10 -17.21 -23.31
C TYR A 310 -22.68 -15.96 -23.99
N TRP A 311 -22.53 -14.79 -23.39
CA TRP A 311 -23.00 -13.54 -23.98
C TRP A 311 -22.14 -13.12 -25.17
N PHE A 312 -20.81 -13.16 -25.05
CA PHE A 312 -19.93 -12.83 -26.18
C PHE A 312 -20.14 -13.80 -27.35
N GLU A 313 -20.21 -15.11 -27.11
CA GLU A 313 -20.43 -16.11 -28.17
C GLU A 313 -21.79 -15.96 -28.87
N ARG A 314 -22.79 -15.39 -28.19
CA ARG A 314 -24.15 -15.22 -28.71
C ARG A 314 -24.37 -13.87 -29.40
N TYR A 315 -23.87 -12.79 -28.82
CA TYR A 315 -24.22 -11.41 -29.21
C TYR A 315 -23.10 -10.65 -29.92
N ALA A 316 -21.83 -11.02 -29.72
CA ALA A 316 -20.68 -10.31 -30.28
C ALA A 316 -20.09 -11.00 -31.53
N ARG A 317 -20.92 -11.75 -32.27
CA ARG A 317 -20.54 -12.38 -33.55
C ARG A 317 -20.58 -11.40 -34.70
#